data_AF-A0A7U8GSV4-F1
#
_entry.id   AF-A0A7U8GSV4-F1
#
_cell.length_a   1.000
_cell.length_b   1.000
_cell.length_c   1.000
_cell.angle_alpha   90.00
_cell.angle_beta   90.00
_cell.angle_gamma   90.00
#
_symmetry.space_group_name_H-M   'P 1'
#
loop_
_entity.id
_entity.type
_entity.pdbx_description
1 polymer ?
#
loop_
_entity_poly.entity_id
_entity_poly.type
_entity_poly.pdbx_seq_one_letter_code
_entity_poly.pdbx_strand_id
1 'polypeptide(L)'
;MCLGASTLVASGEIRKIVHPDGRVEYTNLNDKQRAVHYTNTSKSSTQSVYRYRNNQGVLSFTDQRPVDFAFEVLRFDCFACGVSSPVNWQTTPLNLKAYRDVVKVAANQFGVDEALVRAVIHAESAFREKAVSRAGAQGLMQLMPATAKDLGVSDSFNATQNIHGGTKYLAALLDSYSGDLTLATAAYNAGPGAVRRYNGVPPYAETKAYVERVAILRDRYAKAL
;
A
#
# COMPACT_ATOMS: atom_id res chain seq x y z
N MET A 1 20.14 38.86 -18.48
CA MET A 1 19.24 39.44 -17.47
C MET A 1 17.82 39.03 -17.83
N CYS A 2 16.98 38.36 -17.05
CA CYS A 2 17.09 37.73 -15.74
C CYS A 2 16.24 36.45 -15.78
N LEU A 3 16.71 35.42 -15.09
CA LEU A 3 16.00 34.17 -14.84
C LEU A 3 14.70 34.45 -14.09
N GLY A 4 13.58 33.98 -14.63
CA GLY A 4 12.32 33.90 -13.89
C GLY A 4 12.42 32.83 -12.82
N ALA A 5 12.70 33.24 -11.59
CA ALA A 5 12.70 32.36 -10.43
C ALA A 5 11.26 31.90 -10.17
N SER A 6 10.93 30.67 -10.56
CA SER A 6 9.79 29.95 -9.99
C SER A 6 10.12 29.69 -8.52
N THR A 7 9.69 30.60 -7.65
CA THR A 7 9.72 30.40 -6.20
C THR A 7 8.76 29.28 -5.84
N LEU A 8 9.30 28.07 -5.65
CA LEU A 8 8.61 27.06 -4.86
C LEU A 8 8.44 27.62 -3.45
N VAL A 9 7.24 28.10 -3.13
CA VAL A 9 6.86 28.44 -1.76
C VAL A 9 6.89 27.15 -0.94
N ALA A 10 7.74 27.13 0.08
CA ALA A 10 7.97 25.98 0.95
C ALA A 10 6.65 25.43 1.51
N SER A 11 6.40 24.13 1.36
CA SER A 11 5.28 23.48 2.04
C SER A 11 5.59 23.45 3.54
N GLY A 12 4.73 24.02 4.36
CA GLY A 12 4.81 23.85 5.81
C GLY A 12 4.81 22.36 6.20
N GLU A 13 5.40 22.05 7.35
CA GLU A 13 5.43 20.69 7.89
C GLU A 13 3.99 20.18 8.14
N ILE A 14 3.71 18.93 7.76
CA ILE A 14 2.40 18.31 8.02
C ILE A 14 2.29 18.02 9.51
N ARG A 15 1.23 18.52 10.14
CA ARG A 15 0.95 18.36 11.56
C ARG A 15 -0.19 17.38 11.77
N LYS A 16 -0.10 16.58 12.84
CA LYS A 16 -1.19 15.75 13.37
C LYS A 16 -1.91 16.53 14.47
N ILE A 17 -3.20 16.80 14.30
CA ILE A 17 -4.05 17.47 15.28
C ILE A 17 -5.05 16.45 15.83
N VAL A 18 -5.11 16.32 17.16
CA VAL A 18 -6.12 15.49 17.84
C VAL A 18 -7.17 16.42 18.42
N HIS A 19 -8.39 16.34 17.92
CA HIS A 19 -9.52 17.16 18.36
C HIS A 19 -10.13 16.61 19.66
N PRO A 20 -10.83 17.44 20.45
CA PRO A 20 -11.47 17.01 21.70
C PRO A 20 -12.50 15.87 21.53
N ASP A 21 -13.06 15.72 20.33
CA ASP A 21 -13.99 14.65 19.95
C ASP A 21 -13.29 13.32 19.55
N GLY A 22 -11.96 13.27 19.67
CA GLY A 22 -11.12 12.12 19.29
C GLY A 22 -10.79 12.05 17.80
N ARG A 23 -11.22 13.02 16.98
CA ARG A 23 -10.87 13.08 15.56
C ARG A 23 -9.40 13.42 15.38
N VAL A 24 -8.76 12.78 14.41
CA VAL A 24 -7.36 13.04 14.03
C VAL A 24 -7.31 13.68 12.65
N GLU A 25 -6.79 14.90 12.58
CA GLU A 25 -6.60 15.69 11.36
C GLU A 25 -5.11 15.74 10.99
N TYR A 26 -4.78 15.58 9.71
CA TYR A 26 -3.43 15.79 9.17
C TYR A 26 -3.46 16.97 8.21
N THR A 27 -2.72 18.03 8.51
CA THR A 27 -2.72 19.24 7.68
C THR A 27 -1.41 20.02 7.77
N ASN A 28 -1.03 20.66 6.68
CA ASN A 28 0.03 21.68 6.65
C ASN A 28 -0.53 23.11 6.57
N LEU A 29 -1.84 23.28 6.78
CA LEU A 29 -2.53 24.57 6.76
C LEU A 29 -2.62 25.18 8.16
N ASN A 30 -2.55 26.51 8.24
CA ASN A 30 -2.82 27.25 9.46
C ASN A 30 -4.33 27.51 9.67
N ASP A 31 -4.73 27.96 10.86
CA ASP A 31 -6.15 28.15 11.21
C ASP A 31 -6.91 29.12 10.29
N LYS A 32 -6.24 30.15 9.76
CA LYS A 32 -6.84 31.09 8.80
C LYS A 32 -7.07 30.44 7.43
N GLN A 33 -6.14 29.60 6.99
CA GLN A 33 -6.26 28.82 5.76
C GLN A 33 -7.32 27.70 5.90
N ARG A 34 -7.51 27.17 7.13
CA ARG A 34 -8.53 26.15 7.42
C ARG A 34 -9.94 26.71 7.36
N ALA A 35 -10.20 27.91 7.89
CA ALA A 35 -11.54 28.49 7.97
C ALA A 35 -12.20 28.80 6.60
N VAL A 36 -11.41 28.90 5.52
CA VAL A 36 -11.89 29.29 4.18
C VAL A 36 -12.31 28.08 3.33
N HIS A 37 -11.97 26.85 3.72
CA HIS A 37 -11.98 25.70 2.80
C HIS A 37 -12.85 24.50 3.20
N TYR A 38 -13.67 24.59 4.27
CA TYR A 38 -14.39 23.43 4.82
C TYR A 38 -15.86 23.71 5.17
N THR A 39 -16.75 22.80 4.77
CA THR A 39 -18.11 22.65 5.33
C THR A 39 -18.17 21.39 6.19
N ASN A 40 -18.84 21.49 7.34
CA ASN A 40 -18.59 20.64 8.50
C ASN A 40 -19.06 19.17 8.39
N THR A 41 -18.44 18.34 9.24
CA THR A 41 -18.89 17.04 9.80
C THR A 41 -19.26 15.89 8.86
N SER A 42 -18.26 15.09 8.47
CA SER A 42 -18.49 13.64 8.43
C SER A 42 -17.33 12.90 9.09
N LYS A 43 -17.66 11.98 9.99
CA LYS A 43 -16.75 10.92 10.46
C LYS A 43 -16.51 10.01 9.25
N SER A 44 -15.56 10.35 8.39
CA SER A 44 -15.14 9.43 7.34
C SER A 44 -14.35 8.30 7.99
N SER A 45 -14.92 7.10 8.05
CA SER A 45 -14.24 5.87 8.49
C SER A 45 -13.08 5.48 7.55
N THR A 46 -13.01 6.12 6.38
CA THR A 46 -11.90 6.07 5.44
C THR A 46 -11.12 7.37 5.56
N GLN A 47 -9.99 7.33 6.28
CA GLN A 47 -9.01 8.41 6.28
C GLN A 47 -8.47 8.55 4.85
N SER A 48 -9.07 9.44 4.07
CA SER A 48 -8.53 9.91 2.80
C SER A 48 -7.85 11.25 3.07
N VAL A 49 -6.59 11.41 2.66
CA VAL A 49 -5.93 12.74 2.66
C VAL A 49 -5.98 13.28 1.25
N TYR A 50 -6.57 14.44 1.07
CA TYR A 50 -6.60 15.19 -0.17
C TYR A 50 -5.30 15.97 -0.32
N ARG A 51 -4.68 15.86 -1.49
CA ARG A 51 -3.51 16.64 -1.92
C ARG A 51 -3.96 17.62 -2.99
N TYR A 52 -3.70 18.91 -2.83
CA TYR A 52 -4.07 19.93 -3.82
C TYR A 52 -3.10 21.11 -3.82
N ARG A 53 -3.14 21.95 -4.86
CA ARG A 53 -2.45 23.26 -4.85
C ARG A 53 -3.45 24.34 -4.51
N ASN A 54 -3.17 25.12 -3.47
CA ASN A 54 -4.04 26.23 -3.08
C ASN A 54 -3.86 27.47 -3.98
N ASN A 55 -4.62 28.54 -3.73
CA ASN A 55 -4.57 29.80 -4.51
C ASN A 55 -3.20 30.49 -4.51
N GLN A 56 -2.31 30.13 -3.57
CA GLN A 56 -0.94 30.65 -3.47
C GLN A 56 0.08 29.71 -4.14
N GLY A 57 -0.38 28.65 -4.83
CA GLY A 57 0.46 27.65 -5.48
C GLY A 57 1.09 26.62 -4.53
N VAL A 58 0.79 26.70 -3.23
CA VAL A 58 1.37 25.84 -2.19
C VAL A 58 0.72 24.46 -2.21
N LEU A 59 1.53 23.41 -2.24
CA LEU A 59 1.07 22.03 -2.10
C LEU A 59 0.53 21.82 -0.69
N SER A 60 -0.75 21.47 -0.61
CA SER A 60 -1.55 21.41 0.61
C SER A 60 -2.12 20.00 0.82
N PHE A 61 -2.17 19.56 2.07
CA PHE A 61 -2.70 18.25 2.48
C PHE A 61 -3.81 18.45 3.52
N THR A 62 -4.91 17.69 3.41
CA THR A 62 -6.03 17.78 4.36
C THR A 62 -6.84 16.49 4.37
N ASP A 63 -7.46 16.14 5.50
CA ASP A 63 -8.42 15.05 5.63
C ASP A 63 -9.84 15.42 5.15
N GLN A 64 -10.05 16.67 4.71
CA GLN A 64 -11.33 17.19 4.26
C GLN A 64 -11.30 17.55 2.77
N ARG A 65 -12.36 17.21 2.04
CA ARG A 65 -12.42 17.41 0.58
C ARG A 65 -12.40 18.91 0.23
N PRO A 66 -11.41 19.40 -0.55
CA PRO A 66 -11.43 20.77 -1.06
C PRO A 66 -12.58 20.99 -2.06
N VAL A 67 -13.28 22.12 -1.95
CA VAL A 67 -14.45 22.45 -2.80
C VAL A 67 -14.03 23.16 -4.09
N ASP A 68 -13.10 24.11 -4.02
CA ASP A 68 -12.73 25.00 -5.15
C ASP A 68 -11.41 24.64 -5.82
N PHE A 69 -10.83 23.48 -5.49
CA PHE A 69 -9.52 23.07 -5.99
C PHE A 69 -9.60 21.73 -6.71
N ALA A 70 -8.85 21.60 -7.80
CA ALA A 70 -8.48 20.29 -8.30
C ALA A 70 -7.60 19.61 -7.25
N PHE A 71 -8.00 18.41 -6.82
CA PHE A 71 -7.32 17.65 -5.79
C PHE A 71 -7.07 16.21 -6.24
N GLU A 72 -6.07 15.59 -5.63
CA GLU A 72 -5.82 14.16 -5.68
C GLU A 72 -6.20 13.53 -4.34
N VAL A 73 -6.78 12.34 -4.36
CA VAL A 73 -7.15 11.62 -3.14
C VAL A 73 -6.08 10.59 -2.79
N LEU A 74 -5.39 10.78 -1.67
CA LEU A 74 -4.54 9.78 -1.04
C LEU A 74 -5.41 8.89 -0.16
N ARG A 75 -5.79 7.73 -0.71
CA ARG A 75 -6.49 6.68 0.05
C ARG A 75 -5.47 5.77 0.73
N PHE A 76 -5.45 5.74 2.06
CA PHE A 76 -4.61 4.85 2.87
C PHE A 76 -5.28 3.50 3.15
N ASP A 77 -6.57 3.42 2.85
CA ASP A 77 -7.38 2.22 2.88
C ASP A 77 -7.21 1.44 1.56
N CYS A 78 -6.49 0.32 1.65
CA CYS A 78 -6.59 -0.72 0.66
C CYS A 78 -7.98 -1.36 0.80
N PHE A 79 -8.93 -0.92 -0.03
CA PHE A 79 -10.31 -1.48 -0.11
C PHE A 79 -10.29 -3.00 -0.34
N ALA A 80 -9.29 -3.47 -1.09
CA ALA A 80 -8.99 -4.88 -1.31
C ALA A 80 -8.52 -5.60 -0.03
N CYS A 81 -7.87 -4.92 0.91
CA CYS A 81 -7.21 -5.52 2.06
C CYS A 81 -8.11 -5.65 3.29
N GLY A 82 -9.27 -4.98 3.31
CA GLY A 82 -10.21 -5.08 4.42
C GLY A 82 -10.82 -6.49 4.55
N VAL A 83 -10.97 -6.98 5.78
CA VAL A 83 -11.67 -8.23 6.10
C VAL A 83 -13.11 -8.29 5.58
N SER A 84 -13.75 -7.13 5.43
CA SER A 84 -15.10 -6.97 4.89
C SER A 84 -15.11 -6.48 3.43
N SER A 85 -14.04 -6.71 2.68
CA SER A 85 -13.96 -6.30 1.27
C SER A 85 -15.10 -6.96 0.47
N PRO A 86 -15.92 -6.19 -0.28
CA PRO A 86 -16.96 -6.76 -1.15
C PRO A 86 -16.37 -7.36 -2.45
N VAL A 87 -15.04 -7.35 -2.61
CA VAL A 87 -14.38 -7.90 -3.79
C VAL A 87 -14.50 -9.42 -3.79
N ASN A 88 -15.07 -9.96 -4.86
CA ASN A 88 -15.06 -11.39 -5.10
C ASN A 88 -13.74 -11.82 -5.76
N TRP A 89 -12.86 -12.44 -4.98
CA TRP A 89 -11.55 -12.90 -5.44
C TRP A 89 -11.60 -14.01 -6.48
N GLN A 90 -12.73 -14.72 -6.58
CA GLN A 90 -12.95 -15.76 -7.60
C GLN A 90 -13.21 -15.15 -8.98
N THR A 91 -13.69 -13.90 -9.06
CA THR A 91 -14.10 -13.28 -10.33
C THR A 91 -13.37 -11.97 -10.64
N THR A 92 -12.61 -11.39 -9.71
CA THR A 92 -11.85 -10.16 -9.96
C THR A 92 -10.96 -10.28 -11.21
N PRO A 93 -10.88 -9.27 -12.09
CA PRO A 93 -10.04 -9.33 -13.29
C PRO A 93 -8.57 -9.58 -12.96
N LEU A 94 -7.93 -10.51 -13.67
CA LEU A 94 -6.49 -10.75 -13.52
C LEU A 94 -5.68 -9.75 -14.36
N ASN A 95 -4.54 -9.32 -13.81
CA ASN A 95 -3.57 -8.52 -14.56
C ASN A 95 -2.38 -9.37 -15.02
N LEU A 96 -2.44 -9.84 -16.27
CA LEU A 96 -1.40 -10.70 -16.88
C LEU A 96 -0.26 -9.89 -17.52
N LYS A 97 -0.48 -8.60 -17.81
CA LYS A 97 0.43 -7.77 -18.60
C LYS A 97 1.29 -6.83 -17.75
N ALA A 98 0.74 -6.25 -16.69
CA ALA A 98 1.48 -5.29 -15.87
C ALA A 98 2.73 -5.93 -15.26
N TYR A 99 3.85 -5.22 -15.42
CA TYR A 99 5.17 -5.62 -14.91
C TYR A 99 5.60 -7.04 -15.29
N ARG A 100 5.05 -7.62 -16.37
CA ARG A 100 5.26 -9.02 -16.76
C ARG A 100 6.74 -9.43 -16.74
N ASP A 101 7.58 -8.67 -17.42
CA ASP A 101 8.98 -9.04 -17.58
C ASP A 101 9.75 -8.92 -16.26
N VAL A 102 9.45 -7.89 -15.46
CA VAL A 102 10.03 -7.71 -14.11
C VAL A 102 9.62 -8.85 -13.18
N VAL A 103 8.33 -9.21 -13.17
CA VAL A 103 7.79 -10.31 -12.37
C VAL A 103 8.42 -11.64 -12.78
N LYS A 104 8.52 -11.92 -14.08
CA LYS A 104 9.16 -13.13 -14.60
C LYS A 104 10.64 -13.21 -14.23
N VAL A 105 11.37 -12.11 -14.34
CA VAL A 105 12.79 -12.06 -13.96
C VAL A 105 12.96 -12.31 -12.45
N ALA A 106 12.19 -11.63 -11.60
CA ALA A 106 12.27 -11.81 -10.16
C ALA A 106 11.85 -13.23 -9.73
N ALA A 107 10.76 -13.76 -10.28
CA ALA A 107 10.28 -15.11 -10.04
C ALA A 107 11.37 -16.15 -10.34
N ASN A 108 11.98 -16.07 -11.53
CA ASN A 108 13.07 -16.96 -11.92
C ASN A 108 14.31 -16.79 -11.04
N GLN A 109 14.70 -15.55 -10.72
CA GLN A 109 15.90 -15.27 -9.93
C GLN A 109 15.82 -15.88 -8.52
N PHE A 110 14.65 -15.86 -7.90
CA PHE A 110 14.46 -16.32 -6.52
C PHE A 110 13.76 -17.68 -6.41
N GLY A 111 13.48 -18.34 -7.53
CA GLY A 111 12.84 -19.67 -7.54
C GLY A 111 11.40 -19.66 -7.02
N VAL A 112 10.66 -18.58 -7.25
CA VAL A 112 9.25 -18.43 -6.82
C VAL A 112 8.34 -18.55 -8.02
N ASP A 113 7.21 -19.26 -7.86
CA ASP A 113 6.14 -19.37 -8.85
C ASP A 113 5.65 -17.97 -9.30
N GLU A 114 5.68 -17.70 -10.62
CA GLU A 114 5.24 -16.41 -11.20
C GLU A 114 3.78 -16.10 -10.82
N ALA A 115 2.92 -17.12 -10.77
CA ALA A 115 1.52 -16.97 -10.37
C ALA A 115 1.39 -16.49 -8.92
N LEU A 116 2.26 -16.97 -8.04
CA LEU A 116 2.28 -16.55 -6.64
C LEU A 116 2.77 -15.11 -6.49
N VAL A 117 3.82 -14.71 -7.21
CA VAL A 117 4.29 -13.31 -7.20
C VAL A 117 3.18 -12.36 -7.63
N ARG A 118 2.48 -12.68 -8.72
CA ARG A 118 1.33 -11.89 -9.20
C ARG A 118 0.18 -11.88 -8.21
N ALA A 119 -0.11 -13.01 -7.57
CA ALA A 119 -1.15 -13.11 -6.55
C ALA A 119 -0.86 -12.19 -5.35
N VAL A 120 0.38 -12.17 -4.87
CA VAL A 120 0.80 -11.27 -3.79
C VAL A 120 0.70 -9.80 -4.22
N ILE A 121 1.23 -9.42 -5.38
CA ILE A 121 1.10 -8.03 -5.89
C ILE A 121 -0.37 -7.61 -5.99
N HIS A 122 -1.23 -8.49 -6.49
CA HIS A 122 -2.65 -8.23 -6.61
C HIS A 122 -3.31 -8.07 -5.23
N ALA A 123 -3.03 -8.99 -4.30
CA ALA A 123 -3.58 -8.95 -2.94
C ALA A 123 -3.14 -7.72 -2.14
N GLU A 124 -1.92 -7.23 -2.36
CA GLU A 124 -1.30 -6.13 -1.62
C GLU A 124 -1.69 -4.75 -2.15
N SER A 125 -1.60 -4.56 -3.47
CA SER A 125 -1.72 -3.22 -4.07
C SER A 125 -2.72 -3.15 -5.21
N ALA A 126 -3.26 -4.28 -5.67
CA ALA A 126 -3.96 -4.38 -6.95
C ALA A 126 -3.14 -3.76 -8.10
N PHE A 127 -1.82 -4.00 -8.10
CA PHE A 127 -0.85 -3.46 -9.08
C PHE A 127 -0.69 -1.93 -9.06
N ARG A 128 -1.02 -1.26 -7.95
CA ARG A 128 -0.81 0.18 -7.79
C ARG A 128 0.60 0.45 -7.23
N GLU A 129 1.53 0.85 -8.10
CA GLU A 129 2.93 1.08 -7.72
C GLU A 129 3.17 2.16 -6.66
N LYS A 130 2.23 3.11 -6.50
CA LYS A 130 2.30 4.16 -5.48
C LYS A 130 1.41 3.87 -4.26
N ALA A 131 1.00 2.62 -4.06
CA ALA A 131 0.20 2.24 -2.90
C ALA A 131 0.97 2.44 -1.59
N VAL A 132 0.27 2.97 -0.57
CA VAL A 132 0.78 3.13 0.79
C VAL A 132 -0.30 2.68 1.76
N SER A 133 -0.01 1.71 2.64
CA SER A 133 -0.94 1.27 3.67
C SER A 133 -0.99 2.23 4.86
N ARG A 134 -1.99 2.07 5.73
CA ARG A 134 -2.08 2.79 7.02
C ARG A 134 -0.87 2.56 7.93
N ALA A 135 -0.27 1.37 7.86
CA ALA A 135 0.92 1.02 8.64
C ALA A 135 2.22 1.54 7.99
N GLY A 136 2.15 2.11 6.78
CA GLY A 136 3.30 2.64 6.04
C GLY A 136 3.97 1.63 5.11
N ALA A 137 3.32 0.51 4.81
CA ALA A 137 3.78 -0.43 3.78
C ALA A 137 3.71 0.22 2.39
N GLN A 138 4.67 -0.04 1.51
CA GLN A 138 4.86 0.73 0.28
C GLN A 138 5.01 -0.13 -0.98
N GLY A 139 4.44 0.37 -2.08
CA GLY A 139 4.66 -0.16 -3.42
C GLY A 139 3.80 -1.36 -3.78
N LEU A 140 4.19 -2.04 -4.85
CA LEU A 140 3.44 -3.15 -5.46
C LEU A 140 3.24 -4.35 -4.52
N MET A 141 4.26 -4.68 -3.75
CA MET A 141 4.28 -5.79 -2.79
C MET A 141 4.22 -5.31 -1.33
N GLN A 142 3.86 -4.04 -1.10
CA GLN A 142 3.62 -3.46 0.23
C GLN A 142 4.73 -3.81 1.25
N LEU A 143 5.97 -3.45 0.93
CA LEU A 143 7.09 -3.64 1.85
C LEU A 143 7.04 -2.59 2.95
N MET A 144 7.18 -3.01 4.20
CA MET A 144 7.43 -2.09 5.31
C MET A 144 8.80 -1.41 5.13
N PRO A 145 8.98 -0.13 5.49
CA PRO A 145 10.23 0.59 5.22
C PRO A 145 11.48 -0.07 5.80
N ALA A 146 11.38 -0.64 7.01
CA ALA A 146 12.48 -1.39 7.62
C ALA A 146 12.82 -2.65 6.81
N THR A 147 11.81 -3.42 6.42
CA THR A 147 11.96 -4.61 5.57
C THR A 147 12.54 -4.26 4.20
N ALA A 148 12.08 -3.18 3.56
CA ALA A 148 12.61 -2.69 2.29
C ALA A 148 14.11 -2.40 2.39
N LYS A 149 14.53 -1.71 3.47
CA LYS A 149 15.95 -1.43 3.75
C LYS A 149 16.76 -2.72 3.87
N ASP A 150 16.29 -3.68 4.67
CA ASP A 150 16.99 -4.96 4.88
C ASP A 150 17.09 -5.80 3.59
N LEU A 151 16.16 -5.61 2.66
CA LEU A 151 16.15 -6.27 1.36
C LEU A 151 16.98 -5.54 0.28
N GLY A 152 17.53 -4.37 0.59
CA GLY A 152 18.30 -3.55 -0.35
C GLY A 152 17.43 -2.74 -1.32
N VAL A 153 16.16 -2.49 -1.00
CA VAL A 153 15.25 -1.64 -1.76
C VAL A 153 15.45 -0.19 -1.32
N SER A 154 16.01 0.65 -2.19
CA SER A 154 16.28 2.06 -1.90
C SER A 154 15.09 2.97 -2.22
N ASP A 155 14.27 2.59 -3.21
CA ASP A 155 13.00 3.23 -3.53
C ASP A 155 11.87 2.19 -3.64
N SER A 156 11.03 2.11 -2.61
CA SER A 156 9.88 1.21 -2.56
C SER A 156 8.80 1.53 -3.61
N PHE A 157 8.81 2.72 -4.21
CA PHE A 157 7.88 3.09 -5.28
C PHE A 157 8.44 2.85 -6.68
N ASN A 158 9.69 2.39 -6.79
CA ASN A 158 10.24 1.85 -8.02
C ASN A 158 9.75 0.39 -8.19
N ALA A 159 8.98 0.14 -9.25
CA ALA A 159 8.36 -1.16 -9.46
C ALA A 159 9.36 -2.32 -9.50
N THR A 160 10.50 -2.15 -10.20
CA THR A 160 11.53 -3.18 -10.30
C THR A 160 12.14 -3.50 -8.95
N GLN A 161 12.56 -2.49 -8.19
CA GLN A 161 13.15 -2.73 -6.88
C GLN A 161 12.15 -3.37 -5.91
N ASN A 162 10.91 -2.88 -5.89
CA ASN A 162 9.88 -3.39 -4.99
C ASN A 162 9.49 -4.84 -5.31
N ILE A 163 9.32 -5.18 -6.60
CA ILE A 163 9.04 -6.57 -7.02
C ILE A 163 10.22 -7.49 -6.69
N HIS A 164 11.46 -7.10 -6.98
CA HIS A 164 12.63 -7.92 -6.64
C HIS A 164 12.76 -8.12 -5.14
N GLY A 165 12.66 -7.04 -4.34
CA GLY A 165 12.74 -7.12 -2.88
C GLY A 165 11.63 -7.96 -2.29
N GLY A 166 10.38 -7.74 -2.70
CA GLY A 166 9.24 -8.50 -2.20
C GLY A 166 9.26 -9.96 -2.62
N THR A 167 9.73 -10.29 -3.82
CA THR A 167 9.89 -11.68 -4.28
C THR A 167 11.02 -12.38 -3.51
N LYS A 168 12.15 -11.69 -3.28
CA LYS A 168 13.24 -12.19 -2.43
C LYS A 168 12.76 -12.50 -1.01
N TYR A 169 11.96 -11.60 -0.42
CA TYR A 169 11.41 -11.80 0.91
C TYR A 169 10.44 -12.99 0.95
N LEU A 170 9.56 -13.10 -0.05
CA LEU A 170 8.64 -14.22 -0.19
C LEU A 170 9.39 -15.55 -0.32
N ALA A 171 10.47 -15.60 -1.11
CA ALA A 171 11.31 -16.78 -1.24
C ALA A 171 11.93 -17.21 0.11
N ALA A 172 12.45 -16.27 0.88
CA ALA A 172 13.02 -16.55 2.21
C ALA A 172 11.97 -17.08 3.19
N LEU A 173 10.72 -16.61 3.09
CA LEU A 173 9.62 -17.13 3.89
C LEU A 173 9.22 -18.54 3.45
N LEU A 174 9.14 -18.80 2.14
CA LEU A 174 8.87 -20.15 1.64
C LEU A 174 9.91 -21.15 2.13
N ASP A 175 11.20 -20.80 2.06
CA ASP A 175 12.28 -21.63 2.59
C ASP A 175 12.13 -21.88 4.10
N SER A 176 11.85 -20.82 4.88
CA SER A 176 11.65 -20.90 6.33
C SER A 176 10.49 -21.80 6.75
N TYR A 177 9.50 -22.01 5.87
CA TYR A 177 8.34 -22.87 6.11
C TYR A 177 8.31 -24.09 5.17
N SER A 178 9.47 -24.52 4.65
CA SER A 178 9.61 -25.75 3.85
C SER A 178 8.64 -25.82 2.65
N GLY A 179 8.38 -24.67 2.02
CA GLY A 179 7.47 -24.55 0.88
C GLY A 179 5.99 -24.47 1.24
N ASP A 180 5.62 -24.45 2.52
CA ASP A 180 4.21 -24.27 2.94
C ASP A 180 3.73 -22.85 2.58
N LEU A 181 2.95 -22.78 1.51
CA LEU A 181 2.37 -21.54 0.99
C LEU A 181 1.46 -20.84 2.00
N THR A 182 0.72 -21.59 2.80
CA THR A 182 -0.22 -21.06 3.79
C THR A 182 0.55 -20.31 4.88
N LEU A 183 1.61 -20.94 5.40
CA LEU A 183 2.44 -20.34 6.46
C LEU A 183 3.33 -19.21 5.92
N ALA A 184 3.88 -19.36 4.71
CA ALA A 184 4.70 -18.33 4.10
C ALA A 184 3.89 -17.05 3.81
N THR A 185 2.67 -17.17 3.25
CA THR A 185 1.80 -16.01 2.99
C THR A 185 1.24 -15.41 4.28
N ALA A 186 0.93 -16.23 5.30
CA ALA A 186 0.58 -15.73 6.63
C ALA A 186 1.75 -14.93 7.24
N ALA A 187 2.98 -15.41 7.11
CA ALA A 187 4.18 -14.74 7.61
C ALA A 187 4.51 -13.48 6.81
N TYR A 188 4.18 -13.43 5.52
CA TYR A 188 4.33 -12.24 4.69
C TYR A 188 3.46 -11.10 5.24
N ASN A 189 2.19 -11.39 5.54
CA ASN A 189 1.22 -10.41 6.03
C ASN A 189 1.38 -10.08 7.52
N ALA A 190 1.45 -11.08 8.40
CA ALA A 190 1.45 -10.89 9.86
C ALA A 190 2.86 -10.81 10.47
N GLY A 191 3.90 -11.08 9.66
CA GLY A 191 5.27 -11.25 10.11
C GLY A 191 5.56 -12.68 10.61
N PRO A 192 6.77 -13.20 10.37
CA PRO A 192 7.14 -14.57 10.76
C PRO A 192 7.17 -14.79 12.28
N GLY A 193 7.38 -13.73 13.07
CA GLY A 193 7.31 -13.81 14.52
C GLY A 193 5.91 -14.16 15.04
N ALA A 194 4.85 -13.68 14.37
CA ALA A 194 3.48 -14.01 14.73
C ALA A 194 3.18 -15.47 14.41
N VAL A 195 3.52 -15.93 13.20
CA VAL A 195 3.31 -17.33 12.78
C VAL A 195 4.01 -18.30 13.73
N ARG A 196 5.27 -18.01 14.11
CA ARG A 196 5.99 -18.82 15.12
C ARG A 196 5.30 -18.82 16.48
N ARG A 197 4.83 -17.66 16.97
CA ARG A 197 4.15 -17.54 18.26
C ARG A 197 2.88 -18.39 18.32
N TYR A 198 2.12 -18.43 17.24
CA TYR A 198 0.87 -19.19 17.16
C TYR A 198 1.05 -20.61 16.62
N ASN A 199 2.28 -21.02 16.28
CA ASN A 199 2.60 -22.30 15.65
C ASN A 199 1.68 -22.61 14.45
N GLY A 200 1.43 -21.61 13.60
CA GLY A 200 0.47 -21.68 12.51
C GLY A 200 -0.03 -20.31 12.08
N VAL A 201 -1.10 -20.29 11.28
CA VAL A 201 -1.75 -19.03 10.87
C VAL A 201 -2.30 -18.32 12.11
N PRO A 202 -1.85 -17.10 12.43
CA PRO A 202 -2.35 -16.35 13.58
C PRO A 202 -3.88 -16.17 13.51
N PRO A 203 -4.59 -16.11 14.65
CA PRO A 203 -6.04 -15.92 14.68
C PRO A 203 -6.46 -14.48 14.34
N TYR A 204 -5.70 -13.79 13.49
CA TYR A 204 -6.02 -12.46 12.98
C TYR A 204 -6.94 -12.59 11.77
N ALA A 205 -8.12 -11.95 11.84
CA ALA A 205 -9.09 -12.03 10.76
C ALA A 205 -8.51 -11.55 9.42
N GLU A 206 -7.69 -10.49 9.44
CA GLU A 206 -7.01 -9.95 8.27
C GLU A 206 -6.06 -10.97 7.64
N THR A 207 -5.22 -11.62 8.44
CA THR A 207 -4.26 -12.60 7.96
C THR A 207 -4.93 -13.84 7.38
N LYS A 208 -6.00 -14.34 8.02
CA LYS A 208 -6.78 -15.47 7.47
C LYS A 208 -7.38 -15.12 6.10
N ALA A 209 -8.01 -13.96 6.00
CA ALA A 209 -8.58 -13.48 4.74
C ALA A 209 -7.50 -13.24 3.67
N TYR A 210 -6.32 -12.75 4.06
CA TYR A 210 -5.19 -12.55 3.17
C TYR A 210 -4.67 -13.87 2.59
N VAL A 211 -4.46 -14.87 3.43
CA VAL A 211 -3.99 -16.20 3.02
C VAL A 211 -4.97 -16.83 2.02
N GLU A 212 -6.27 -16.81 2.31
CA GLU A 212 -7.31 -17.31 1.40
C GLU A 212 -7.31 -16.55 0.07
N ARG A 213 -7.22 -15.21 0.12
CA ARG A 213 -7.15 -14.36 -1.08
C ARG A 213 -5.96 -14.71 -1.97
N VAL A 214 -4.77 -14.84 -1.39
CA VAL A 214 -3.55 -15.17 -2.15
C VAL A 214 -3.65 -16.56 -2.75
N ALA A 215 -4.20 -17.54 -2.03
CA ALA A 215 -4.43 -18.89 -2.56
C ALA A 215 -5.36 -18.86 -3.79
N ILE A 216 -6.52 -18.21 -3.69
CA ILE A 216 -7.47 -18.06 -4.80
C ILE A 216 -6.81 -17.38 -6.00
N LEU A 217 -6.13 -16.25 -5.78
CA LEU A 217 -5.50 -15.50 -6.86
C LEU A 217 -4.38 -16.29 -7.52
N ARG A 218 -3.56 -17.01 -6.74
CA ARG A 218 -2.48 -17.85 -7.27
C ARG A 218 -3.05 -18.91 -8.20
N ASP A 219 -4.06 -19.66 -7.77
CA ASP A 219 -4.66 -20.72 -8.60
C ASP A 219 -5.25 -20.15 -9.90
N ARG A 220 -5.83 -18.96 -9.83
CA ARG A 220 -6.38 -18.28 -11.02
C ARG A 220 -5.28 -17.79 -11.97
N TYR A 221 -4.18 -17.23 -11.44
CA TYR A 221 -3.03 -16.86 -12.26
C TYR A 221 -2.34 -18.07 -12.86
N ALA A 222 -2.17 -19.17 -12.13
CA ALA A 222 -1.53 -20.39 -12.60
C ALA A 222 -2.28 -21.04 -13.77
N LYS A 223 -3.62 -20.90 -13.82
CA LYS A 223 -4.45 -21.37 -14.94
C LYS A 223 -4.41 -20.44 -16.16
N ALA A 224 -4.02 -19.18 -15.98
CA ALA A 224 -4.09 -18.15 -17.00
C ALA A 224 -2.73 -17.82 -17.65
N LEU A 225 -1.63 -18.27 -17.04
CA LEU A 225 -0.26 -18.18 -17.56
C LEU A 225 0.07 -19.42 -18.39
#